data_AF-A0A1J5CD11-F1
#
_entry.id   AF-A0A1J5CD11-F1
#
_cell.length_a   1.000
_cell.length_b   1.000
_cell.length_c   1.000
_cell.angle_alpha   90.00
_cell.angle_beta   90.00
_cell.angle_gamma   90.00
#
_symmetry.space_group_name_H-M   'P 1'
#
loop_
_entity.id
_entity.type
_entity.pdbx_description
1 polymer ?
#
loop_
_entity_poly.entity_id
_entity_poly.type
_entity_poly.pdbx_seq_one_letter_code
_entity_poly.pdbx_strand_id
1 'polypeptide(L)'
;MSKLITNSGKTLPRIKQTGKTLGRIDPKSLGKLLGAEVVSTKAIRPASPVSLFALRQYLLENLRSSGGRPTLEEDARRQKIPLSDESWQALTTLANILRAEGIPVSPGQIGGAIIRQGLTSLNLLPVPKGPQRKAA
;
A
#
# COMPACT_ATOMS: atom_id res chain seq x y z
N MET A 1 -27.58 -18.78 29.50
CA MET A 1 -27.76 -19.39 28.16
C MET A 1 -27.91 -18.26 27.13
N SER A 2 -27.15 -18.26 26.02
CA SER A 2 -27.18 -17.21 24.99
C SER A 2 -27.93 -17.66 23.71
N LYS A 3 -28.58 -16.72 22.99
CA LYS A 3 -29.36 -16.97 21.74
C LYS A 3 -28.68 -16.36 20.51
N LEU A 4 -28.86 -17.00 19.34
CA LEU A 4 -28.30 -16.66 18.02
C LEU A 4 -29.35 -16.05 17.06
N ILE A 5 -28.91 -15.22 16.09
CA ILE A 5 -29.76 -14.50 15.12
C ILE A 5 -29.41 -14.89 13.66
N THR A 6 -30.42 -15.05 12.80
CA THR A 6 -30.30 -15.36 11.36
C THR A 6 -31.01 -14.32 10.47
N ASN A 7 -30.46 -14.08 9.27
CA ASN A 7 -30.91 -13.05 8.31
C ASN A 7 -31.56 -13.67 7.05
N SER A 8 -32.63 -13.06 6.54
CA SER A 8 -33.58 -13.64 5.58
C SER A 8 -33.92 -12.77 4.35
N GLY A 9 -32.97 -12.04 3.76
CA GLY A 9 -33.20 -11.17 2.57
C GLY A 9 -32.97 -11.81 1.18
N LYS A 10 -33.52 -11.21 0.09
CA LYS A 10 -33.45 -11.68 -1.33
C LYS A 10 -32.34 -11.00 -2.17
N THR A 11 -31.82 -11.66 -3.22
CA THR A 11 -30.59 -11.29 -3.99
C THR A 11 -30.82 -10.96 -5.50
N LEU A 12 -29.93 -10.17 -6.15
CA LEU A 12 -30.05 -9.60 -7.53
C LEU A 12 -28.86 -9.93 -8.52
N PRO A 13 -28.97 -9.72 -9.87
CA PRO A 13 -27.99 -10.19 -10.91
C PRO A 13 -26.94 -9.16 -11.43
N ARG A 14 -26.00 -9.60 -12.31
CA ARG A 14 -24.68 -8.96 -12.63
C ARG A 14 -24.43 -8.59 -14.13
N ILE A 15 -23.61 -7.54 -14.40
CA ILE A 15 -23.37 -6.90 -15.74
C ILE A 15 -21.94 -7.15 -16.34
N LYS A 16 -21.77 -7.06 -17.69
CA LYS A 16 -20.48 -7.23 -18.46
C LYS A 16 -20.31 -6.30 -19.70
N GLN A 17 -19.06 -6.09 -20.18
CA GLN A 17 -18.66 -5.21 -21.30
C GLN A 17 -18.00 -5.97 -22.50
N THR A 18 -18.19 -5.50 -23.75
CA THR A 18 -17.98 -6.28 -25.01
C THR A 18 -17.23 -5.57 -26.17
N GLY A 19 -16.48 -4.48 -25.95
CA GLY A 19 -15.82 -3.71 -27.03
C GLY A 19 -14.48 -4.26 -27.59
N LYS A 20 -14.10 -3.86 -28.83
CA LYS A 20 -12.85 -4.28 -29.55
C LYS A 20 -11.63 -3.39 -29.26
N THR A 21 -10.44 -3.98 -29.25
CA THR A 21 -9.17 -3.36 -28.80
C THR A 21 -8.28 -2.91 -29.97
N LEU A 22 -7.56 -1.78 -29.83
CA LEU A 22 -6.59 -1.26 -30.81
C LEU A 22 -5.12 -1.60 -30.48
N GLY A 23 -4.23 -1.50 -31.48
CA GLY A 23 -2.81 -1.85 -31.42
C GLY A 23 -1.88 -0.76 -30.86
N ARG A 24 -0.78 -1.17 -30.23
CA ARG A 24 0.19 -0.29 -29.57
C ARG A 24 1.37 0.09 -30.47
N ILE A 25 1.90 1.30 -30.28
CA ILE A 25 3.12 1.80 -30.94
C ILE A 25 4.31 1.69 -29.99
N ASP A 26 5.48 1.37 -30.54
CA ASP A 26 6.72 1.16 -29.78
C ASP A 26 7.38 2.49 -29.35
N PRO A 27 7.59 2.73 -28.04
CA PRO A 27 8.11 4.00 -27.53
C PRO A 27 9.55 4.31 -27.94
N LYS A 28 10.36 3.32 -28.32
CA LYS A 28 11.75 3.58 -28.73
C LYS A 28 11.82 4.27 -30.09
N SER A 29 11.02 3.81 -31.06
CA SER A 29 10.97 4.43 -32.39
C SER A 29 10.48 5.87 -32.29
N LEU A 30 9.49 6.10 -31.42
CA LEU A 30 8.96 7.42 -31.12
C LEU A 30 10.01 8.32 -30.46
N GLY A 31 10.71 7.82 -29.43
CA GLY A 31 11.71 8.60 -28.69
C GLY A 31 12.90 9.04 -29.56
N LYS A 32 13.29 8.19 -30.53
CA LYS A 32 14.36 8.52 -31.49
C LYS A 32 13.91 9.59 -32.49
N LEU A 33 12.69 9.49 -33.02
CA LEU A 33 12.09 10.50 -33.89
C LEU A 33 12.00 11.87 -33.20
N LEU A 34 11.84 11.87 -31.88
CA LEU A 34 11.76 13.08 -31.06
C LEU A 34 13.12 13.59 -30.55
N GLY A 35 14.24 12.94 -30.91
CA GLY A 35 15.60 13.41 -30.59
C GLY A 35 16.03 13.21 -29.14
N ALA A 36 15.45 12.25 -28.41
CA ALA A 36 15.79 12.02 -27.01
C ALA A 36 17.11 11.23 -26.84
N GLU A 37 17.91 11.61 -25.84
CA GLU A 37 19.14 10.90 -25.43
C GLU A 37 19.00 10.30 -24.02
N VAL A 38 19.63 9.15 -23.75
CA VAL A 38 19.37 8.35 -22.52
C VAL A 38 20.41 8.66 -21.44
N VAL A 39 19.95 9.10 -20.26
CA VAL A 39 20.79 9.44 -19.11
C VAL A 39 20.69 8.39 -18.00
N SER A 40 21.81 7.96 -17.41
CA SER A 40 21.84 7.00 -16.28
C SER A 40 21.59 7.69 -14.94
N THR A 41 20.79 7.09 -14.04
CA THR A 41 20.57 7.63 -12.69
C THR A 41 21.03 6.64 -11.60
N LYS A 42 21.78 7.12 -10.60
CA LYS A 42 21.91 6.42 -9.31
C LYS A 42 22.06 7.41 -8.15
N ALA A 43 21.03 7.45 -7.28
CA ALA A 43 21.02 8.07 -5.96
C ALA A 43 19.92 7.39 -5.12
N ILE A 44 20.15 7.19 -3.82
CA ILE A 44 19.11 6.78 -2.86
C ILE A 44 18.12 7.95 -2.81
N ARG A 45 16.93 7.76 -3.40
CA ARG A 45 15.95 8.84 -3.53
C ARG A 45 15.31 9.12 -2.17
N PRO A 46 15.18 10.38 -1.70
CA PRO A 46 14.15 10.70 -0.71
C PRO A 46 12.83 10.15 -1.27
N ALA A 47 12.03 9.51 -0.41
CA ALA A 47 10.81 8.83 -0.83
C ALA A 47 10.07 9.72 -1.83
N SER A 48 10.09 9.32 -3.11
CA SER A 48 9.46 10.09 -4.17
C SER A 48 7.98 10.24 -3.81
N PRO A 49 7.31 11.32 -4.26
CA PRO A 49 5.87 11.48 -4.05
C PRO A 49 5.08 10.22 -4.43
N VAL A 50 5.54 9.46 -5.43
CA VAL A 50 4.98 8.16 -5.85
C VAL A 50 5.18 7.07 -4.79
N SER A 51 6.35 6.99 -4.15
CA SER A 51 6.59 6.01 -3.08
C SER A 51 5.82 6.34 -1.80
N LEU A 52 5.67 7.64 -1.47
CA LEU A 52 4.80 8.08 -0.38
C LEU A 52 3.32 7.81 -0.68
N PHE A 53 2.90 8.02 -1.92
CA PHE A 53 1.56 7.66 -2.38
C PHE A 53 1.31 6.15 -2.31
N ALA A 54 2.28 5.34 -2.70
CA ALA A 54 2.20 3.88 -2.59
C ALA A 54 2.11 3.42 -1.13
N LEU A 55 2.89 4.04 -0.23
CA LEU A 55 2.80 3.79 1.20
C LEU A 55 1.43 4.19 1.76
N ARG A 56 0.91 5.36 1.38
CA ARG A 56 -0.44 5.81 1.74
C ARG A 56 -1.50 4.80 1.29
N GLN A 57 -1.42 4.34 0.04
CA GLN A 57 -2.35 3.37 -0.52
C GLN A 57 -2.27 2.04 0.24
N TYR A 58 -1.07 1.56 0.53
CA TYR A 58 -0.84 0.36 1.32
C TYR A 58 -1.42 0.49 2.74
N LEU A 59 -1.23 1.63 3.42
CA LEU A 59 -1.79 1.86 4.75
C LEU A 59 -3.32 1.90 4.72
N LEU A 60 -3.92 2.60 3.74
CA LEU A 60 -5.38 2.66 3.59
C LEU A 60 -6.01 1.30 3.29
N GLU A 61 -5.33 0.46 2.50
CA GLU A 61 -5.84 -0.85 2.11
C GLU A 61 -5.74 -1.90 3.23
N ASN A 62 -4.74 -1.77 4.10
CA ASN A 62 -4.39 -2.80 5.08
C ASN A 62 -4.72 -2.43 6.53
N LEU A 63 -4.99 -1.16 6.84
CA LEU A 63 -5.48 -0.75 8.16
C LEU A 63 -6.99 -1.03 8.28
N ARG A 64 -7.35 -2.08 9.03
CA ARG A 64 -8.75 -2.33 9.40
C ARG A 64 -9.07 -1.68 10.75
N SER A 65 -10.14 -0.90 10.78
CA SER A 65 -10.74 -0.40 12.03
C SER A 65 -11.61 -1.49 12.63
N SER A 66 -11.24 -1.98 13.80
CA SER A 66 -12.04 -2.90 14.62
C SER A 66 -12.65 -2.21 15.85
N GLY A 67 -12.85 -0.88 15.78
CA GLY A 67 -13.39 -0.09 16.90
C GLY A 67 -12.34 0.53 17.84
N GLY A 68 -11.08 0.64 17.41
CA GLY A 68 -9.97 1.23 18.17
C GLY A 68 -8.80 1.68 17.26
N ARG A 69 -7.56 1.76 17.79
CA ARG A 69 -6.37 2.06 16.98
C ARG A 69 -6.22 0.98 15.88
N PRO A 70 -6.30 1.33 14.59
CA PRO A 70 -6.27 0.35 13.52
C PRO A 70 -4.94 -0.41 13.55
N THR A 71 -4.96 -1.70 13.27
CA THR A 71 -3.78 -2.61 13.31
C THR A 71 -3.71 -3.35 11.97
N LEU A 72 -2.50 -3.74 11.52
CA LEU A 72 -2.33 -4.58 10.34
C LEU A 72 -2.72 -6.02 10.70
N GLU A 73 -3.57 -6.68 9.89
CA GLU A 73 -4.10 -8.02 10.23
C GLU A 73 -3.03 -9.11 10.40
N GLU A 74 -1.85 -8.93 9.80
CA GLU A 74 -0.77 -9.93 9.86
C GLU A 74 0.15 -9.75 11.08
N ASP A 75 -0.01 -8.69 11.89
CA ASP A 75 0.81 -8.45 13.08
C ASP A 75 0.30 -9.26 14.28
N ALA A 76 0.40 -10.60 14.19
CA ALA A 76 0.00 -11.52 15.26
C ALA A 76 0.97 -11.50 16.47
N ARG A 77 2.17 -10.90 16.34
CA ARG A 77 3.18 -10.80 17.41
C ARG A 77 3.87 -9.43 17.44
N ARG A 78 3.88 -8.78 18.60
CA ARG A 78 4.69 -7.56 18.83
C ARG A 78 6.18 -7.94 18.98
N GLN A 79 6.93 -7.90 17.88
CA GLN A 79 8.40 -7.98 17.92
C GLN A 79 8.99 -6.57 18.03
N LYS A 80 9.93 -6.38 18.98
CA LYS A 80 10.66 -5.12 19.11
C LYS A 80 11.85 -5.15 18.17
N ILE A 81 11.89 -4.23 17.21
CA ILE A 81 13.03 -4.01 16.32
C ILE A 81 13.81 -2.82 16.89
N PRO A 82 15.10 -2.98 17.24
CA PRO A 82 15.91 -1.85 17.67
C PRO A 82 16.07 -0.87 16.50
N LEU A 83 15.88 0.42 16.79
CA LEU A 83 16.01 1.52 15.83
C LEU A 83 16.94 2.58 16.42
N SER A 84 17.67 3.30 15.57
CA SER A 84 18.38 4.51 16.01
C SER A 84 17.39 5.63 16.35
N ASP A 85 17.81 6.56 17.20
CA ASP A 85 17.00 7.72 17.56
C ASP A 85 16.63 8.57 16.35
N GLU A 86 17.56 8.74 15.40
CA GLU A 86 17.32 9.42 14.12
C GLU A 86 16.23 8.75 13.30
N SER A 87 16.27 7.41 13.20
CA SER A 87 15.26 6.64 12.48
C SER A 87 13.89 6.74 13.15
N TRP A 88 13.87 6.71 14.49
CA TRP A 88 12.65 6.86 15.27
C TRP A 88 12.02 8.26 15.12
N GLN A 89 12.85 9.31 15.12
CA GLN A 89 12.41 10.68 14.86
C GLN A 89 11.84 10.83 13.45
N ALA A 90 12.49 10.27 12.43
CA ALA A 90 12.00 10.30 11.05
C ALA A 90 10.62 9.64 10.92
N LEU A 91 10.41 8.46 11.53
CA LEU A 91 9.12 7.79 11.55
C LEU A 91 8.05 8.59 12.31
N THR A 92 8.45 9.28 13.38
CA THR A 92 7.55 10.14 14.17
C THR A 92 7.10 11.35 13.37
N THR A 93 8.03 12.03 12.68
CA THR A 93 7.71 13.15 11.79
C THR A 93 6.76 12.71 10.68
N LEU A 94 7.01 11.57 10.06
CA LEU A 94 6.15 11.03 9.00
C LEU A 94 4.75 10.67 9.52
N ALA A 95 4.66 10.10 10.73
CA ALA A 95 3.37 9.83 11.39
C ALA A 95 2.57 11.11 11.65
N ASN A 96 3.24 12.19 12.04
CA ASN A 96 2.58 13.48 12.30
C ASN A 96 2.06 14.11 11.00
N ILE A 97 2.83 14.05 9.90
CA ILE A 97 2.40 14.53 8.59
C ILE A 97 1.14 13.76 8.14
N LEU A 98 1.15 12.43 8.19
CA LEU A 98 -0.01 11.62 7.79
C LEU A 98 -1.23 11.84 8.69
N ARG A 99 -1.01 12.09 9.99
CA ARG A 99 -2.09 12.45 10.89
C ARG A 99 -2.73 13.78 10.53
N ALA A 100 -1.95 14.77 10.11
CA ALA A 100 -2.46 16.05 9.62
C ALA A 100 -3.29 15.87 8.34
N GLU A 101 -2.98 14.87 7.51
CA GLU A 101 -3.76 14.47 6.33
C GLU A 101 -5.00 13.60 6.66
N GLY A 102 -5.31 13.42 7.95
CA GLY A 102 -6.48 12.64 8.39
C GLY A 102 -6.27 11.14 8.41
N ILE A 103 -5.02 10.65 8.30
CA ILE A 103 -4.69 9.22 8.37
C ILE A 103 -4.06 8.93 9.74
N PRO A 104 -4.81 8.35 10.69
CA PRO A 104 -4.31 8.08 12.03
C PRO A 104 -3.40 6.84 12.04
N VAL A 105 -2.10 7.05 11.82
CA VAL A 105 -1.06 6.01 11.88
C VAL A 105 -0.02 6.27 12.98
N SER A 106 0.53 5.19 13.53
CA SER A 106 1.64 5.25 14.49
C SER A 106 3.00 5.05 13.81
N PRO A 107 4.11 5.56 14.40
CA PRO A 107 5.46 5.37 13.87
C PRO A 107 5.82 3.89 13.68
N GLY A 108 5.37 3.02 14.59
CA GLY A 108 5.62 1.57 14.50
C GLY A 108 4.94 0.92 13.30
N GLN A 109 3.75 1.36 12.92
CA GLN A 109 3.04 0.84 11.74
C GLN A 109 3.71 1.27 10.44
N ILE A 110 4.20 2.51 10.40
CA ILE A 110 4.98 3.01 9.26
C ILE A 110 6.27 2.21 9.15
N GLY A 111 6.97 1.98 10.27
CA GLY A 111 8.18 1.14 10.30
C GLY A 111 7.91 -0.27 9.77
N GLY A 112 6.84 -0.93 10.25
CA GLY A 112 6.43 -2.25 9.76
C GLY A 112 6.12 -2.27 8.26
N ALA A 113 5.40 -1.26 7.75
CA ALA A 113 5.09 -1.14 6.33
C ALA A 113 6.35 -0.96 5.45
N ILE A 114 7.29 -0.11 5.87
CA ILE A 114 8.56 0.12 5.17
C ILE A 114 9.41 -1.14 5.14
N ILE A 115 9.55 -1.82 6.28
CA ILE A 115 10.31 -3.09 6.36
C ILE A 115 9.69 -4.12 5.41
N ARG A 116 8.36 -4.27 5.45
CA ARG A 116 7.66 -5.21 4.56
C ARG A 116 7.87 -4.87 3.09
N GLN A 117 7.79 -3.60 2.72
CA GLN A 117 8.04 -3.13 1.36
C GLN A 117 9.48 -3.42 0.92
N GLY A 118 10.46 -3.19 1.80
CA GLY A 118 11.87 -3.51 1.56
C GLY A 118 12.07 -5.01 1.34
N LEU A 119 11.52 -5.86 2.21
CA LEU A 119 11.59 -7.31 2.08
C LEU A 119 10.91 -7.83 0.81
N THR A 120 9.78 -7.23 0.41
CA THR A 120 9.10 -7.56 -0.86
C THR A 120 9.94 -7.15 -2.06
N SER A 121 10.58 -5.98 -2.02
CA SER A 121 11.45 -5.49 -3.11
C SER A 121 12.71 -6.34 -3.28
N LEU A 122 13.16 -6.99 -2.20
CA LEU A 122 14.25 -7.97 -2.21
C LEU A 122 13.80 -9.38 -2.60
N ASN A 123 12.53 -9.58 -2.98
CA ASN A 123 11.91 -10.89 -3.25
C ASN A 123 12.01 -11.89 -2.08
N LEU A 124 12.21 -11.40 -0.84
CA LEU A 124 12.26 -12.22 0.36
C LEU A 124 10.87 -12.50 0.94
N LEU A 125 9.87 -11.71 0.54
CA LEU A 125 8.46 -11.94 0.84
C LEU A 125 7.64 -12.01 -0.44
N PRO A 126 6.64 -12.89 -0.51
CA PRO A 126 5.68 -12.87 -1.60
C PRO A 126 4.90 -11.55 -1.57
N VAL A 127 4.65 -10.98 -2.76
CA VAL A 127 3.80 -9.78 -2.90
C VAL A 127 2.43 -10.09 -2.27
N PRO A 128 1.93 -9.23 -1.36
CA PRO A 128 0.64 -9.47 -0.75
C PRO A 128 -0.41 -9.53 -1.86
N LYS A 129 -1.22 -10.61 -1.85
CA LYS A 129 -2.47 -10.61 -2.60
C LYS A 129 -3.31 -9.51 -1.96
N GLY A 130 -3.46 -8.38 -2.67
CA GLY A 130 -4.26 -7.25 -2.20
C GLY A 130 -5.63 -7.71 -1.71
N PRO A 131 -6.27 -6.95 -0.80
CA PRO A 131 -7.49 -7.38 -0.15
C PRO A 131 -8.49 -7.85 -1.21
N GLN A 132 -8.81 -9.14 -1.21
CA GLN A 132 -9.96 -9.64 -1.95
C GLN A 132 -11.17 -8.98 -1.31
N ARG A 133 -11.58 -7.85 -1.87
CA ARG A 133 -12.89 -7.29 -1.63
C ARG A 133 -13.86 -8.39 -2.05
N LYS A 134 -14.37 -9.15 -1.08
CA LYS A 134 -15.63 -9.86 -1.26
C LYS A 134 -16.64 -8.77 -1.58
N ALA A 135 -16.94 -8.65 -2.87
CA ALA A 135 -18.02 -7.81 -3.34
C ALA A 135 -19.29 -8.32 -2.66
N ALA A 136 -19.78 -7.54 -1.70
CA ALA A 136 -21.17 -7.58 -1.26
C ALA A 136 -21.98 -6.73 -2.25
#